data_AF-A0A6A4HCS2-F1
#
_entry.id   AF-A0A6A4HCS2-F1
#
_cell.length_a   1.000
_cell.length_b   1.000
_cell.length_c   1.000
_cell.angle_alpha   90.00
_cell.angle_beta   90.00
_cell.angle_gamma   90.00
#
_symmetry.space_group_name_H-M   'P 1'
#
loop_
_entity.id
_entity.type
_entity.pdbx_description
1 polymer ?
#
loop_
_entity_poly.entity_id
_entity_poly.type
_entity_poly.pdbx_seq_one_letter_code
_entity_poly.pdbx_strand_id
1 'polypeptide(L)'
;CNVTFMLRSPSVFDSDEIIRSYVKSGQAHLIKGDALVENDVKRAWDEALTHGPVDFVLSSVGLMTTLGTTPSSFSFRKGFITTPADLVTQAVLNILCTMPKQPPQPKLITISSSGLTHSGHADLPMLLKPLYLALGVPHKDKLGAERAIAYCAGWKWDTETDGPGDDFIGEGWKEREGLPAAGTLKGVLVIRPALLTDGNCLADSKKDAYRVKEEEIGGWTVSRKDVGHFVADAVLNRWNEFSDKIVNIAY
;
A
#
# COMPACT_ATOMS: atom_id res chain seq x y z
N CYS A 1 -3.90 22.18 1.72
CA CYS A 1 -3.79 20.71 1.70
C CYS A 1 -4.73 20.19 2.75
N ASN A 2 -5.72 19.39 2.36
CA ASN A 2 -6.64 18.71 3.28
C ASN A 2 -6.34 17.21 3.21
N VAL A 3 -6.37 16.53 4.35
CA VAL A 3 -6.11 15.09 4.43
C VAL A 3 -7.27 14.42 5.15
N THR A 4 -7.86 13.41 4.53
CA THR A 4 -8.90 12.58 5.18
C THR A 4 -8.30 11.22 5.49
N PHE A 5 -8.29 10.86 6.78
CA PHE A 5 -7.84 9.56 7.27
C PHE A 5 -9.04 8.67 7.53
N MET A 6 -9.11 7.52 6.83
CA MET A 6 -10.02 6.44 7.20
C MET A 6 -9.28 5.41 8.06
N LEU A 7 -9.74 5.21 9.29
CA LEU A 7 -9.07 4.36 10.29
C LEU A 7 -10.08 3.46 11.00
N ARG A 8 -9.70 2.21 11.30
CA ARG A 8 -10.54 1.34 12.15
C ARG A 8 -10.72 1.91 13.56
N SER A 9 -9.68 2.57 14.07
CA SER A 9 -9.70 3.25 15.37
C SER A 9 -9.02 4.62 15.27
N PRO A 10 -9.78 5.71 15.12
CA PRO A 10 -9.22 7.07 15.10
C PRO A 10 -8.43 7.44 16.37
N SER A 11 -8.69 6.75 17.48
CA SER A 11 -8.02 6.96 18.77
C SER A 11 -6.50 6.77 18.73
N VAL A 12 -5.95 6.15 17.67
CA VAL A 12 -4.50 6.06 17.46
C VAL A 12 -3.82 7.43 17.39
N PHE A 13 -4.57 8.49 17.12
CA PHE A 13 -4.08 9.87 17.08
C PHE A 13 -4.39 10.68 18.35
N ASP A 14 -5.02 10.10 19.38
CA ASP A 14 -5.39 10.85 20.59
C ASP A 14 -4.17 11.41 21.35
N SER A 15 -3.03 10.72 21.25
CA SER A 15 -1.75 11.13 21.83
C SER A 15 -0.79 11.78 20.82
N ASP A 16 -1.16 11.90 19.54
CA ASP A 16 -0.30 12.47 18.50
C ASP A 16 -0.52 13.99 18.42
N GLU A 17 0.37 14.76 19.05
CA GLU A 17 0.26 16.23 19.09
C GLU A 17 0.32 16.87 17.70
N ILE A 18 1.08 16.28 16.78
CA ILE A 18 1.24 16.78 15.42
C ILE A 18 -0.08 16.63 14.66
N ILE A 19 -0.62 15.41 14.60
CA ILE A 19 -1.90 15.17 13.91
C ILE A 19 -3.04 15.95 14.57
N ARG A 20 -3.08 16.02 15.90
CA ARG A 20 -4.09 16.81 16.62
C ARG A 20 -4.05 18.29 16.25
N SER A 21 -2.87 18.87 15.98
CA SER A 21 -2.78 20.26 15.52
C SER A 21 -3.46 20.45 14.16
N TYR A 22 -3.29 19.50 13.23
CA TYR A 22 -3.94 19.51 11.91
C TYR A 22 -5.44 19.23 11.98
N VAL A 23 -5.89 18.37 12.91
CA VAL A 23 -7.32 18.15 13.15
C VAL A 23 -7.97 19.42 13.69
N LYS A 24 -7.34 20.09 14.66
CA LYS A 24 -7.84 21.35 15.22
C LYS A 24 -7.89 22.48 14.20
N SER A 25 -6.94 22.53 13.26
CA SER A 25 -6.92 23.53 12.20
C SER A 25 -7.88 23.23 11.04
N GLY A 26 -8.55 22.07 11.05
CA GLY A 26 -9.43 21.61 9.97
C GLY A 26 -8.69 21.13 8.71
N GLN A 27 -7.38 20.88 8.81
CA GLN A 27 -6.56 20.38 7.70
C GLN A 27 -6.50 18.84 7.65
N ALA A 28 -6.78 18.17 8.77
CA ALA A 28 -6.89 16.73 8.85
C ALA A 28 -8.27 16.31 9.37
N HIS A 29 -8.89 15.35 8.69
CA HIS A 29 -10.23 14.85 9.00
C HIS A 29 -10.13 13.36 9.31
N LEU A 30 -10.74 12.93 10.41
CA LEU A 30 -10.65 11.54 10.87
C LEU A 30 -12.02 10.86 10.72
N ILE A 31 -12.05 9.80 9.92
CA ILE A 31 -13.22 8.94 9.75
C ILE A 31 -12.94 7.56 10.31
N LYS A 32 -13.89 7.06 11.10
CA LYS A 32 -13.91 5.67 11.51
C LYS A 32 -14.47 4.80 10.39
N GLY A 33 -13.73 3.78 9.98
CA GLY A 33 -14.16 2.82 8.97
C GLY A 33 -13.20 1.65 8.80
N ASP A 34 -13.67 0.58 8.18
CA ASP A 34 -12.86 -0.58 7.79
C ASP A 34 -12.70 -0.62 6.27
N ALA A 35 -11.47 -0.69 5.78
CA ALA A 35 -11.18 -0.80 4.34
C ALA A 35 -11.74 -2.08 3.70
N LEU A 36 -12.07 -3.09 4.51
CA LEU A 36 -12.76 -4.30 4.05
C LEU A 36 -14.27 -4.12 3.84
N VAL A 37 -14.84 -3.02 4.31
CA VAL A 37 -16.27 -2.70 4.18
C VAL A 37 -16.42 -1.65 3.10
N GLU A 38 -16.94 -2.03 1.92
CA GLU A 38 -17.08 -1.14 0.76
C GLU A 38 -17.81 0.18 1.10
N ASN A 39 -18.89 0.10 1.89
CA ASN A 39 -19.65 1.28 2.31
C ASN A 39 -18.83 2.23 3.19
N ASP A 40 -17.88 1.73 3.99
CA ASP A 40 -17.01 2.57 4.79
C ASP A 40 -16.02 3.33 3.90
N VAL A 41 -15.50 2.67 2.86
CA VAL A 41 -14.65 3.31 1.85
C VAL A 41 -15.42 4.38 1.07
N LYS A 42 -16.67 4.10 0.66
CA LYS A 42 -17.56 5.11 0.03
C LYS A 42 -17.73 6.34 0.91
N ARG A 43 -18.03 6.15 2.20
CA ARG A 43 -18.17 7.27 3.15
C ARG A 43 -16.87 8.08 3.29
N ALA A 44 -15.71 7.42 3.23
CA ALA A 44 -14.43 8.13 3.27
C ALA A 44 -14.21 8.98 2.02
N TRP A 45 -14.63 8.51 0.84
CA TRP A 45 -14.65 9.33 -0.37
C TRP A 45 -15.60 10.50 -0.26
N ASP A 46 -16.84 10.25 0.19
CA ASP A 46 -17.86 11.30 0.33
C ASP A 46 -17.37 12.42 1.25
N GLU A 47 -16.75 12.08 2.39
CA GLU A 47 -16.13 13.06 3.28
C GLU A 47 -15.00 13.83 2.61
N ALA A 48 -14.05 13.12 1.98
CA ALA A 48 -12.91 13.76 1.34
C ALA A 48 -13.36 14.76 0.26
N LEU A 49 -14.42 14.42 -0.48
CA LEU A 49 -15.02 15.27 -1.51
C LEU A 49 -15.70 16.53 -0.94
N THR A 50 -16.11 16.54 0.34
CA THR A 50 -16.60 17.79 0.97
C THR A 50 -15.51 18.85 1.11
N HIS A 51 -14.24 18.44 1.06
CA HIS A 51 -13.06 19.30 1.21
C HIS A 51 -12.39 19.65 -0.14
N GLY A 52 -12.99 19.21 -1.25
CA GLY A 52 -12.52 19.44 -2.63
C GLY A 52 -12.25 18.14 -3.41
N PRO A 53 -11.83 18.23 -4.69
CA PRO A 53 -11.43 17.06 -5.47
C PRO A 53 -10.30 16.30 -4.78
N VAL A 54 -10.34 14.97 -4.83
CA VAL A 54 -9.29 14.13 -4.24
C VAL A 54 -8.15 13.94 -5.25
N ASP A 55 -7.02 14.59 -5.01
CA ASP A 55 -5.84 14.49 -5.89
C ASP A 55 -5.12 13.15 -5.77
N PHE A 56 -5.01 12.63 -4.55
CA PHE A 56 -4.23 11.43 -4.22
C PHE A 56 -4.95 10.56 -3.19
N VAL A 57 -4.81 9.25 -3.32
CA VAL A 57 -5.17 8.26 -2.31
C VAL A 57 -3.95 7.42 -1.95
N LEU A 58 -3.65 7.31 -0.66
CA LEU A 58 -2.58 6.47 -0.13
C LEU A 58 -3.19 5.25 0.57
N SER A 59 -2.95 4.06 0.02
CA SER A 59 -3.22 2.80 0.72
C SER A 59 -1.95 2.31 1.41
N SER A 60 -1.91 2.45 2.73
CA SER A 60 -0.90 1.87 3.61
C SER A 60 -1.43 0.67 4.40
N VAL A 61 -2.57 0.11 3.97
CA VAL A 61 -3.18 -1.07 4.61
C VAL A 61 -2.22 -2.25 4.52
N GLY A 62 -2.02 -2.92 5.64
CA GLY A 62 -1.15 -4.07 5.72
C GLY A 62 -1.28 -4.77 7.06
N LEU A 63 -0.65 -5.94 7.16
CA LEU A 63 -0.51 -6.63 8.43
C LEU A 63 0.48 -5.87 9.32
N MET A 64 0.06 -5.51 10.52
CA MET A 64 0.97 -5.01 11.55
C MET A 64 1.61 -6.19 12.28
N THR A 65 2.84 -6.56 11.90
CA THR A 65 3.69 -7.47 12.67
C THR A 65 4.65 -6.64 13.51
N THR A 66 4.16 -5.93 14.51
CA THR A 66 5.05 -5.43 15.57
C THR A 66 5.64 -6.66 16.27
N LEU A 67 6.98 -6.76 16.31
CA LEU A 67 7.70 -7.68 17.20
C LEU A 67 7.19 -7.45 18.63
N GLY A 68 6.17 -8.19 19.05
CA GLY A 68 5.54 -8.05 20.38
C GLY A 68 4.01 -8.02 20.42
N THR A 69 3.29 -7.90 19.29
CA THR A 69 1.82 -8.02 19.29
C THR A 69 1.38 -8.97 18.18
N THR A 70 1.16 -10.24 18.52
CA THR A 70 0.52 -11.22 17.65
C THR A 70 -0.99 -11.05 17.68
N PRO A 71 -1.62 -10.79 16.53
CA PRO A 71 -2.82 -11.54 16.21
C PRO A 71 -2.74 -12.02 14.75
N SER A 72 -1.85 -12.97 14.50
CA SER A 72 -1.82 -13.77 13.28
C SER A 72 -1.29 -15.14 13.67
N SER A 73 -2.14 -16.17 13.56
CA SER A 73 -1.74 -17.52 13.95
C SER A 73 -0.58 -17.99 13.09
N PHE A 74 0.49 -18.50 13.70
CA PHE A 74 1.57 -19.12 12.95
C PHE A 74 1.23 -20.58 12.66
N SER A 75 1.38 -21.01 11.41
CA SER A 75 1.26 -22.41 10.99
C SER A 75 2.59 -22.89 10.45
N PHE A 76 3.07 -24.06 10.92
CA PHE A 76 4.30 -24.67 10.43
C PHE A 76 4.31 -24.92 8.90
N ARG A 77 3.14 -25.05 8.27
CA ARG A 77 3.01 -25.23 6.81
C ARG A 77 2.71 -23.94 6.05
N LYS A 78 2.07 -22.95 6.69
CA LYS A 78 1.56 -21.74 6.02
C LYS A 78 2.24 -20.44 6.46
N GLY A 79 3.16 -20.49 7.42
CA GLY A 79 3.81 -19.32 8.00
C GLY A 79 2.84 -18.46 8.83
N PHE A 80 3.06 -17.14 8.83
CA PHE A 80 2.14 -16.19 9.45
C PHE A 80 0.83 -16.10 8.65
N ILE A 81 -0.30 -16.31 9.33
CA ILE A 81 -1.64 -16.27 8.72
C ILE A 81 -2.33 -14.95 9.09
N THR A 82 -2.74 -14.19 8.08
CA THR A 82 -3.63 -13.04 8.23
C THR A 82 -5.08 -13.49 8.09
N THR A 83 -6.00 -12.91 8.87
CA THR A 83 -7.44 -13.11 8.69
C THR A 83 -8.12 -11.76 8.48
N PRO A 84 -8.76 -11.53 7.32
CA PRO A 84 -8.79 -12.42 6.16
C PRO A 84 -7.40 -12.54 5.49
N ALA A 85 -7.18 -13.59 4.71
CA ALA A 85 -5.87 -13.87 4.11
C ALA A 85 -5.51 -12.86 2.99
N ASP A 86 -6.52 -12.23 2.41
CA ASP A 86 -6.52 -11.28 1.30
C ASP A 86 -6.85 -9.84 1.77
N LEU A 87 -6.48 -9.49 3.00
CA LEU A 87 -6.74 -8.20 3.65
C LEU A 87 -6.38 -7.00 2.76
N VAL A 88 -5.16 -6.98 2.22
CA VAL A 88 -4.63 -5.89 1.40
C VAL A 88 -5.32 -5.88 0.04
N THR A 89 -5.51 -7.07 -0.55
CA THR A 89 -6.21 -7.26 -1.82
C THR A 89 -7.63 -6.70 -1.76
N GLN A 90 -8.42 -7.09 -0.76
CA GLN A 90 -9.80 -6.62 -0.61
C GLN A 90 -9.88 -5.13 -0.31
N ALA A 91 -8.96 -4.60 0.51
CA ALA A 91 -8.89 -3.17 0.77
C ALA A 91 -8.62 -2.38 -0.52
N VAL A 92 -7.66 -2.81 -1.34
CA VAL A 92 -7.35 -2.17 -2.63
C VAL A 92 -8.50 -2.32 -3.62
N LEU A 93 -9.13 -3.49 -3.73
CA LEU A 93 -10.31 -3.68 -4.58
C LEU A 93 -11.45 -2.75 -4.17
N ASN A 94 -11.74 -2.61 -2.88
CA ASN A 94 -12.76 -1.70 -2.39
C ASN A 94 -12.42 -0.24 -2.71
N ILE A 95 -11.16 0.18 -2.54
CA ILE A 95 -10.70 1.51 -2.96
C ILE A 95 -10.94 1.72 -4.45
N LEU A 96 -10.53 0.76 -5.29
CA LEU A 96 -10.69 0.86 -6.74
C LEU A 96 -12.16 0.89 -7.18
N CYS A 97 -13.01 0.02 -6.61
CA CYS A 97 -14.42 -0.08 -6.98
C CYS A 97 -15.24 1.14 -6.57
N THR A 98 -14.83 1.83 -5.51
CA THR A 98 -15.57 2.97 -4.93
C THR A 98 -14.98 4.32 -5.29
N MET A 99 -13.84 4.33 -5.99
CA MET A 99 -13.13 5.54 -6.38
C MET A 99 -14.03 6.49 -7.20
N PRO A 100 -14.01 7.80 -6.88
CA PRO A 100 -14.72 8.81 -7.65
C PRO A 100 -14.38 8.75 -9.15
N LYS A 101 -15.42 8.69 -9.98
CA LYS A 101 -15.29 8.61 -11.45
C LYS A 101 -15.21 9.99 -12.12
N GLN A 102 -15.45 11.05 -11.37
CA GLN A 102 -15.42 12.42 -11.89
C GLN A 102 -13.98 12.90 -12.04
N PRO A 103 -13.63 13.58 -13.14
CA PRO A 103 -12.31 14.19 -13.28
C PRO A 103 -12.08 15.34 -12.26
N PRO A 104 -10.86 15.51 -11.74
CA PRO A 104 -9.71 14.62 -11.91
C PRO A 104 -9.89 13.29 -11.15
N GLN A 105 -9.53 12.18 -11.80
CA GLN A 105 -9.50 10.88 -11.12
C GLN A 105 -8.40 10.89 -10.04
N PRO A 106 -8.66 10.39 -8.82
CA PRO A 106 -7.64 10.32 -7.79
C PRO A 106 -6.45 9.46 -8.22
N LYS A 107 -5.24 9.96 -7.96
CA LYS A 107 -3.99 9.21 -8.20
C LYS A 107 -3.76 8.23 -7.06
N LEU A 108 -3.41 6.98 -7.38
CA LEU A 108 -3.25 5.91 -6.40
C LEU A 108 -1.79 5.72 -6.01
N ILE A 109 -1.50 5.77 -4.71
CA ILE A 109 -0.25 5.29 -4.11
C ILE A 109 -0.58 4.07 -3.25
N THR A 110 0.13 2.96 -3.43
CA THR A 110 -0.01 1.77 -2.59
C THR A 110 1.33 1.31 -2.04
N ILE A 111 1.35 0.91 -0.77
CA ILE A 111 2.53 0.31 -0.14
C ILE A 111 2.43 -1.20 -0.25
N SER A 112 3.35 -1.79 -1.00
CA SER A 112 3.54 -3.22 -1.17
C SER A 112 4.74 -3.73 -0.34
N SER A 113 5.62 -4.57 -0.89
CA SER A 113 6.84 -5.10 -0.28
C SER A 113 7.84 -5.47 -1.37
N SER A 114 9.14 -5.35 -1.12
CA SER A 114 10.15 -5.98 -1.99
C SER A 114 10.18 -7.50 -1.75
N GLY A 115 10.86 -8.24 -2.63
CA GLY A 115 11.04 -9.68 -2.46
C GLY A 115 9.79 -10.53 -2.73
N LEU A 116 8.78 -9.95 -3.38
CA LEU A 116 7.50 -10.60 -3.71
C LEU A 116 7.56 -11.46 -4.98
N THR A 117 8.28 -10.97 -5.99
CA THR A 117 8.52 -11.66 -7.26
C THR A 117 9.61 -12.71 -7.11
N HIS A 118 9.69 -13.65 -8.05
CA HIS A 118 10.77 -14.64 -8.04
C HIS A 118 12.16 -13.97 -8.14
N SER A 119 12.30 -12.96 -9.02
CA SER A 119 13.50 -12.15 -9.15
C SER A 119 13.80 -11.36 -7.87
N GLY A 120 12.80 -10.71 -7.28
CA GLY A 120 12.96 -9.97 -6.04
C GLY A 120 13.39 -10.86 -4.87
N HIS A 121 12.83 -12.08 -4.75
CA HIS A 121 13.22 -13.03 -3.71
C HIS A 121 14.65 -13.54 -3.91
N ALA A 122 15.11 -13.68 -5.16
CA ALA A 122 16.48 -14.05 -5.48
C ALA A 122 17.49 -13.00 -4.97
N ASP A 123 17.13 -11.72 -5.11
CA ASP A 123 17.94 -10.55 -4.73
C ASP A 123 17.91 -10.21 -3.23
N LEU A 124 17.06 -10.88 -2.45
CA LEU A 124 17.06 -10.73 -0.99
C LEU A 124 18.39 -11.22 -0.39
N PRO A 125 18.91 -10.53 0.64
CA PRO A 125 20.00 -11.05 1.45
C PRO A 125 19.68 -12.45 1.98
N MET A 126 20.66 -13.37 1.92
CA MET A 126 20.45 -14.80 2.20
C MET A 126 19.80 -15.07 3.57
N LEU A 127 20.16 -14.28 4.59
CA LEU A 127 19.61 -14.42 5.95
C LEU A 127 18.14 -13.97 6.08
N LEU A 128 17.63 -13.18 5.13
CA LEU A 128 16.22 -12.77 5.13
C LEU A 128 15.31 -13.78 4.43
N LYS A 129 15.85 -14.67 3.57
CA LYS A 129 15.06 -15.64 2.83
C LYS A 129 14.17 -16.54 3.72
N PRO A 130 14.64 -17.07 4.87
CA PRO A 130 13.79 -17.86 5.76
C PRO A 130 12.60 -17.07 6.32
N LEU A 131 12.81 -15.81 6.70
CA LEU A 131 11.72 -14.93 7.16
C LEU A 131 10.72 -14.66 6.03
N TYR A 132 11.21 -14.39 4.82
CA TYR A 132 10.34 -14.09 3.67
C TYR A 132 9.55 -15.32 3.20
N LEU A 133 10.09 -16.54 3.37
CA LEU A 133 9.33 -17.78 3.18
C LEU A 133 8.19 -17.92 4.21
N ALA A 134 8.41 -17.51 5.46
CA ALA A 134 7.38 -17.50 6.51
C ALA A 134 6.29 -16.43 6.30
N LEU A 135 6.48 -15.51 5.34
CA LEU A 135 5.55 -14.45 4.96
C LEU A 135 4.78 -14.76 3.67
N GLY A 136 4.74 -16.03 3.24
CA GLY A 136 4.11 -16.43 1.97
C GLY A 136 2.65 -15.96 1.81
N VAL A 137 1.82 -16.02 2.86
CA VAL A 137 0.43 -15.53 2.79
C VAL A 137 0.37 -14.00 2.69
N PRO A 138 1.02 -13.21 3.58
CA PRO A 138 1.13 -11.76 3.42
C PRO A 138 1.68 -11.31 2.06
N HIS A 139 2.65 -12.03 1.50
CA HIS A 139 3.22 -11.73 0.19
C HIS A 139 2.22 -12.02 -0.94
N LYS A 140 1.50 -13.14 -0.88
CA LYS A 140 0.40 -13.42 -1.81
C LYS A 140 -0.66 -12.33 -1.77
N ASP A 141 -1.01 -11.85 -0.58
CA ASP A 141 -1.97 -10.75 -0.43
C ASP A 141 -1.50 -9.44 -1.09
N LYS A 142 -0.24 -9.09 -0.89
CA LYS A 142 0.36 -7.91 -1.55
C LYS A 142 0.37 -8.06 -3.08
N LEU A 143 0.72 -9.24 -3.60
CA LEU A 143 0.68 -9.53 -5.02
C LEU A 143 -0.74 -9.54 -5.60
N GLY A 144 -1.74 -9.95 -4.82
CA GLY A 144 -3.15 -9.87 -5.21
C GLY A 144 -3.60 -8.43 -5.44
N ALA A 145 -3.23 -7.53 -4.53
CA ALA A 145 -3.46 -6.09 -4.66
C ALA A 145 -2.72 -5.49 -5.88
N GLU A 146 -1.45 -5.84 -6.08
CA GLU A 146 -0.69 -5.38 -7.25
C GLU A 146 -1.27 -5.89 -8.56
N ARG A 147 -1.76 -7.13 -8.62
CA ARG A 147 -2.42 -7.70 -9.79
C ARG A 147 -3.72 -6.97 -10.14
N ALA A 148 -4.52 -6.62 -9.13
CA ALA A 148 -5.74 -5.82 -9.35
C ALA A 148 -5.41 -4.43 -9.92
N ILE A 149 -4.37 -3.79 -9.40
CA ILE A 149 -3.86 -2.52 -9.89
C ILE A 149 -3.33 -2.64 -11.31
N ALA A 150 -2.50 -3.65 -11.59
CA ALA A 150 -1.92 -3.89 -12.90
C ALA A 150 -3.00 -4.10 -13.97
N TYR A 151 -4.07 -4.85 -13.65
CA TYR A 151 -5.24 -4.98 -14.51
C TYR A 151 -5.86 -3.61 -14.82
N CYS A 152 -6.21 -2.84 -13.77
CA CYS A 152 -6.85 -1.53 -13.92
C CYS A 152 -5.96 -0.54 -14.69
N ALA A 153 -4.64 -0.58 -14.49
CA ALA A 153 -3.66 0.29 -15.15
C ALA A 153 -3.25 -0.20 -16.54
N GLY A 154 -3.57 -1.44 -16.91
CA GLY A 154 -3.21 -2.04 -18.19
C GLY A 154 -1.76 -2.49 -18.27
N TRP A 155 -1.13 -2.77 -17.13
CA TRP A 155 0.23 -3.25 -17.05
C TRP A 155 0.30 -4.74 -17.34
N LYS A 156 1.44 -5.20 -17.87
CA LYS A 156 1.71 -6.62 -18.00
C LYS A 156 1.89 -7.22 -16.61
N TRP A 157 1.23 -8.36 -16.38
CA TRP A 157 1.34 -9.10 -15.14
C TRP A 157 1.56 -10.58 -15.48
N ASP A 158 2.67 -11.15 -15.00
CA ASP A 158 2.95 -12.57 -15.21
C ASP A 158 2.29 -13.39 -14.10
N THR A 159 1.17 -14.03 -14.44
CA THR A 159 0.45 -14.92 -13.52
C THR A 159 1.11 -16.29 -13.38
N GLU A 160 2.00 -16.68 -14.29
CA GLU A 160 2.67 -17.98 -14.24
C GLU A 160 3.82 -17.98 -13.22
N THR A 161 4.46 -16.83 -13.01
CA THR A 161 5.65 -16.72 -12.16
C THR A 161 5.44 -15.89 -10.88
N ASP A 162 4.64 -14.82 -10.92
CA ASP A 162 4.72 -13.74 -9.92
C ASP A 162 3.39 -13.40 -9.21
N GLY A 163 2.29 -14.11 -9.46
CA GLY A 163 0.97 -13.70 -8.94
C GLY A 163 0.16 -14.81 -8.27
N PRO A 164 -0.61 -14.51 -7.21
CA PRO A 164 -1.63 -15.44 -6.76
C PRO A 164 -2.71 -15.60 -7.84
N GLY A 165 -3.23 -16.82 -7.99
CA GLY A 165 -4.29 -17.13 -8.93
C GLY A 165 -5.61 -16.43 -8.56
N ASP A 166 -6.60 -16.57 -9.44
CA ASP A 166 -7.95 -16.02 -9.20
C ASP A 166 -8.62 -16.63 -7.97
N ASP A 167 -8.20 -17.83 -7.56
CA ASP A 167 -8.63 -18.52 -6.35
C ASP A 167 -8.33 -17.75 -5.06
N PHE A 168 -7.32 -16.88 -5.08
CA PHE A 168 -6.93 -16.07 -3.92
C PHE A 168 -7.63 -14.71 -3.89
N ILE A 169 -7.76 -14.05 -5.04
CA ILE A 169 -8.39 -12.71 -5.15
C ILE A 169 -9.92 -12.81 -5.06
N GLY A 170 -10.47 -13.96 -5.48
CA GLY A 170 -11.90 -14.24 -5.57
C GLY A 170 -12.33 -14.41 -7.02
N GLU A 171 -13.13 -15.43 -7.31
CA GLU A 171 -13.72 -15.62 -8.64
C GLU A 171 -14.57 -14.40 -9.03
N GLY A 172 -14.50 -13.99 -10.30
CA GLY A 172 -15.29 -12.87 -10.80
C GLY A 172 -14.81 -11.48 -10.33
N TRP A 173 -13.59 -11.36 -9.78
CA TRP A 173 -13.12 -10.09 -9.23
C TRP A 173 -13.02 -8.96 -10.25
N LYS A 174 -12.82 -9.29 -11.55
CA LYS A 174 -12.72 -8.30 -12.65
C LYS A 174 -14.09 -7.73 -13.04
N GLU A 175 -15.15 -8.47 -12.71
CA GLU A 175 -16.54 -8.14 -12.99
C GLU A 175 -17.18 -7.35 -11.83
N ARG A 176 -16.43 -7.05 -10.76
CA ARG A 176 -16.92 -6.28 -9.62
C ARG A 176 -17.43 -4.91 -10.08
N GLU A 177 -18.62 -4.57 -9.59
CA GLU A 177 -19.24 -3.27 -9.89
C GLU A 177 -18.32 -2.13 -9.42
N GLY A 178 -18.10 -1.16 -10.31
CA GLY A 178 -17.30 0.02 -10.02
C GLY A 178 -15.81 -0.14 -10.26
N LEU A 179 -15.29 -1.36 -10.44
CA LEU A 179 -13.88 -1.57 -10.77
C LEU A 179 -13.52 -0.85 -12.09
N PRO A 180 -12.40 -0.11 -12.15
CA PRO A 180 -11.94 0.49 -13.40
C PRO A 180 -11.72 -0.60 -14.47
N ALA A 181 -12.18 -0.32 -15.69
CA ALA A 181 -11.91 -1.21 -16.81
C ALA A 181 -10.40 -1.30 -17.07
N ALA A 182 -9.96 -2.43 -17.65
CA ALA A 182 -8.55 -2.66 -17.93
C ALA A 182 -7.90 -1.48 -18.69
N GLY A 183 -6.76 -1.00 -18.20
CA GLY A 183 -6.03 0.11 -18.81
C GLY A 183 -6.60 1.51 -18.61
N THR A 184 -7.69 1.67 -17.87
CA THR A 184 -8.33 2.99 -17.66
C THR A 184 -7.80 3.75 -16.45
N LEU A 185 -7.24 3.06 -15.45
CA LEU A 185 -6.60 3.71 -14.32
C LEU A 185 -5.28 4.35 -14.74
N LYS A 186 -5.09 5.62 -14.37
CA LYS A 186 -3.86 6.39 -14.62
C LYS A 186 -3.37 7.03 -13.34
N GLY A 187 -2.07 7.31 -13.26
CA GLY A 187 -1.49 7.96 -12.11
C GLY A 187 -1.36 7.01 -10.93
N VAL A 188 -0.66 5.89 -11.13
CA VAL A 188 -0.46 4.86 -10.11
C VAL A 188 0.99 4.76 -9.68
N LEU A 189 1.26 4.70 -8.37
CA LEU A 189 2.58 4.42 -7.81
C LEU A 189 2.49 3.26 -6.81
N VAL A 190 3.12 2.13 -7.14
CA VAL A 190 3.28 0.98 -6.23
C VAL A 190 4.68 1.05 -5.62
N ILE A 191 4.77 1.06 -4.29
CA ILE A 191 6.03 1.16 -3.57
C ILE A 191 6.32 -0.17 -2.87
N ARG A 192 7.45 -0.80 -3.19
CA ARG A 192 7.94 -2.06 -2.64
C ARG A 192 9.11 -1.81 -1.68
N PRO A 193 8.86 -1.52 -0.39
CA PRO A 193 9.93 -1.32 0.56
C PRO A 193 10.65 -2.62 0.93
N ALA A 194 11.95 -2.53 1.19
CA ALA A 194 12.69 -3.52 1.95
C ALA A 194 12.14 -3.64 3.39
N LEU A 195 12.71 -4.54 4.21
CA LEU A 195 12.19 -4.81 5.55
C LEU A 195 12.04 -3.51 6.37
N LEU A 196 10.81 -3.20 6.75
CA LEU A 196 10.47 -1.97 7.44
C LEU A 196 11.01 -1.97 8.87
N THR A 197 11.59 -0.84 9.27
CA THR A 197 12.09 -0.58 10.63
C THR A 197 11.49 0.71 11.20
N ASP A 198 11.56 0.86 12.53
CA ASP A 198 11.10 2.07 13.25
C ASP A 198 12.25 3.06 13.53
N GLY A 199 13.28 3.04 12.67
CA GLY A 199 14.41 3.97 12.75
C GLY A 199 14.03 5.42 12.46
N ASN A 200 15.00 6.32 12.64
CA ASN A 200 14.88 7.73 12.25
C ASN A 200 14.75 7.88 10.73
N CYS A 201 14.19 9.01 10.30
CA CYS A 201 14.24 9.43 8.90
C CYS A 201 15.69 9.83 8.58
N LEU A 202 16.42 8.98 7.86
CA LEU A 202 17.79 9.31 7.47
C LEU A 202 17.83 10.47 6.46
N ALA A 203 16.78 10.61 5.64
CA ALA A 203 16.67 11.68 4.65
C ALA A 203 16.62 13.10 5.26
N ASP A 204 16.20 13.25 6.52
CA ASP A 204 16.21 14.55 7.22
C ASP A 204 17.63 15.10 7.42
N SER A 205 18.64 14.22 7.40
CA SER A 205 20.04 14.57 7.74
C SER A 205 21.04 14.23 6.64
N LYS A 206 20.65 13.40 5.67
CA LYS A 206 21.53 12.90 4.62
C LYS A 206 20.82 12.90 3.27
N LYS A 207 21.42 13.58 2.30
CA LYS A 207 21.00 13.47 0.89
C LYS A 207 21.23 12.03 0.40
N ASP A 208 20.31 11.52 -0.41
CA ASP A 208 20.36 10.16 -0.96
C ASP A 208 20.46 9.09 0.14
N ALA A 209 19.70 9.28 1.22
CA ALA A 209 19.66 8.38 2.38
C ALA A 209 19.14 6.97 2.05
N TYR A 210 18.31 6.84 1.01
CA TYR A 210 17.77 5.60 0.49
C TYR A 210 17.82 5.61 -1.04
N ARG A 211 17.76 4.42 -1.64
CA ARG A 211 17.71 4.19 -3.08
C ARG A 211 16.29 3.86 -3.49
N VAL A 212 15.86 4.41 -4.63
CA VAL A 212 14.58 4.09 -5.27
C VAL A 212 14.85 3.70 -6.72
N LYS A 213 14.37 2.54 -7.15
CA LYS A 213 14.51 2.05 -8.53
C LYS A 213 13.29 1.27 -8.98
N GLU A 214 13.04 1.22 -10.29
CA GLU A 214 12.00 0.34 -10.86
C GLU A 214 12.46 -1.12 -10.85
N GLU A 215 13.75 -1.35 -11.04
CA GLU A 215 14.32 -2.69 -10.92
C GLU A 215 14.31 -3.17 -9.47
N GLU A 216 14.37 -4.50 -9.30
CA GLU A 216 14.61 -5.10 -8.00
C GLU A 216 15.93 -4.59 -7.43
N ILE A 217 15.93 -4.21 -6.15
CA ILE A 217 17.13 -3.76 -5.45
C ILE A 217 17.38 -4.65 -4.24
N GLY A 218 18.61 -5.17 -4.15
CA GLY A 218 19.09 -5.74 -2.92
C GLY A 218 19.15 -4.67 -1.83
N GLY A 219 18.83 -5.06 -0.60
CA GLY A 219 18.81 -4.16 0.56
C GLY A 219 18.18 -4.86 1.75
N TRP A 220 18.68 -4.56 2.95
CA TRP A 220 18.21 -5.24 4.16
C TRP A 220 16.95 -4.61 4.71
N THR A 221 16.93 -3.28 4.80
CA THR A 221 15.91 -2.54 5.53
C THR A 221 15.69 -1.16 4.94
N VAL A 222 14.59 -0.54 5.33
CA VAL A 222 14.32 0.89 5.21
C VAL A 222 13.43 1.32 6.37
N SER A 223 13.55 2.55 6.88
CA SER A 223 12.66 3.01 7.96
C SER A 223 11.28 3.38 7.41
N ARG A 224 10.23 3.18 8.22
CA ARG A 224 8.88 3.67 7.89
C ARG A 224 8.85 5.18 7.64
N LYS A 225 9.70 5.92 8.36
CA LYS A 225 9.83 7.37 8.20
C LYS A 225 10.45 7.75 6.85
N ASP A 226 11.48 7.05 6.39
CA ASP A 226 12.07 7.28 5.08
C ASP A 226 11.12 6.89 3.93
N VAL A 227 10.31 5.84 4.10
CA VAL A 227 9.22 5.54 3.15
C VAL A 227 8.19 6.68 3.12
N GLY A 228 7.80 7.20 4.29
CA GLY A 228 6.92 8.37 4.38
C GLY A 228 7.52 9.62 3.73
N HIS A 229 8.81 9.87 3.95
CA HIS A 229 9.56 10.94 3.31
C HIS A 229 9.54 10.78 1.78
N PHE A 230 9.82 9.57 1.27
CA PHE A 230 9.73 9.29 -0.16
C PHE A 230 8.34 9.54 -0.74
N VAL A 231 7.28 9.06 -0.07
CA VAL A 231 5.90 9.30 -0.52
C VAL A 231 5.61 10.80 -0.63
N ALA A 232 5.99 11.58 0.38
CA ALA A 232 5.80 13.02 0.38
C ALA A 232 6.59 13.70 -0.76
N ASP A 233 7.87 13.37 -0.93
CA ASP A 233 8.70 13.92 -2.02
C ASP A 233 8.19 13.54 -3.41
N ALA A 234 7.80 12.28 -3.60
CA ALA A 234 7.24 11.78 -4.86
C ALA A 234 5.95 12.53 -5.22
N VAL A 235 5.03 12.70 -4.26
CA VAL A 235 3.75 13.37 -4.49
C VAL A 235 3.94 14.87 -4.74
N LEU A 236 4.80 15.54 -3.98
CA LEU A 236 4.93 17.00 -4.01
C LEU A 236 5.85 17.50 -5.12
N ASN A 237 6.92 16.77 -5.43
CA ASN A 237 8.01 17.29 -6.26
C ASN A 237 8.28 16.45 -7.52
N ARG A 238 8.01 15.14 -7.47
CA ARG A 238 8.54 14.18 -8.46
C ARG A 238 7.48 13.25 -9.04
N TRP A 239 6.22 13.68 -9.05
CA TRP A 239 5.12 12.80 -9.44
C TRP A 239 5.31 12.22 -10.85
N ASN A 240 5.72 13.05 -11.81
CA ASN A 240 5.93 12.61 -13.19
C ASN A 240 7.09 11.62 -13.36
N GLU A 241 8.02 11.56 -12.40
CA GLU A 241 9.11 10.58 -12.40
C GLU A 241 8.62 9.18 -12.00
N PHE A 242 7.64 9.11 -11.10
CA PHE A 242 7.19 7.88 -10.45
C PHE A 242 5.77 7.45 -10.84
N SER A 243 5.01 8.30 -11.53
CA SER A 243 3.68 7.96 -12.03
C SER A 243 3.74 6.76 -12.95
N ASP A 244 2.76 5.89 -12.79
CA ASP A 244 2.53 4.68 -13.54
C ASP A 244 3.65 3.64 -13.44
N LYS A 245 4.24 3.52 -12.24
CA LYS A 245 5.39 2.63 -11.97
C LYS A 245 5.22 1.81 -10.69
N ILE A 246 5.97 0.70 -10.67
CA ILE A 246 6.32 -0.04 -9.46
C ILE A 246 7.76 0.30 -9.12
N VAL A 247 8.03 0.73 -7.90
CA VAL A 247 9.38 1.07 -7.44
C VAL A 247 9.74 0.35 -6.16
N ASN A 248 10.99 -0.07 -6.06
CA ASN A 248 11.58 -0.67 -4.88
C ASN A 248 12.34 0.40 -4.09
N ILE A 249 12.24 0.38 -2.76
CA ILE A 249 12.93 1.31 -1.85
C ILE A 249 13.70 0.58 -0.76
N ALA A 250 14.99 0.89 -0.62
CA ALA A 250 15.89 0.30 0.37
C ALA A 250 17.06 1.23 0.67
N TYR A 251 17.75 1.02 1.80
CA TYR A 251 19.08 1.61 2.01
C TYR A 251 20.12 1.01 1.07
#